data_AF-A0A8J6SYS6-F1
#
_entry.id   AF-A0A8J6SYS6-F1
#
_cell.length_a   1.000
_cell.length_b   1.000
_cell.length_c   1.000
_cell.angle_alpha   90.00
_cell.angle_beta   90.00
_cell.angle_gamma   90.00
#
_symmetry.space_group_name_H-M   'P 1'
#
loop_
_entity.id
_entity.type
_entity.pdbx_description
1 polymer ?
#
loop_
_entity_poly.entity_id
_entity_poly.type
_entity_poly.pdbx_seq_one_letter_code
_entity_poly.pdbx_strand_id
1 'polypeptide(L)'
;MDKKRMNILMFSGDYDKAMAALILANSARELDVDVTIFCAFWGLFLVRDPEKMTDQDKTFYEKMLGRITPKGPDELPISQMNYAGFGKKMLLDMMEDDDAPPLSAFLKGARKKQVKFYACKLSVDVMGF
;
A
#
# COMPACT_ATOMS: atom_id res chain seq x y z
N MET A 1 -17.53 -2.53 26.92
CA MET A 1 -17.31 -3.50 25.82
C MET A 1 -15.89 -3.35 25.35
N ASP A 2 -15.09 -4.41 25.38
CA ASP A 2 -13.73 -4.35 24.86
C ASP A 2 -13.74 -4.06 23.36
N LYS A 3 -13.06 -2.98 22.97
CA LYS A 3 -12.96 -2.58 21.58
C LYS A 3 -12.09 -3.59 20.84
N LYS A 4 -12.67 -4.29 19.86
CA LYS A 4 -11.97 -5.28 19.03
C LYS A 4 -10.85 -4.59 18.25
N ARG A 5 -9.75 -5.31 18.03
CA ARG A 5 -8.56 -4.81 17.32
C ARG A 5 -8.16 -5.75 16.21
N MET A 6 -7.73 -5.19 15.09
CA MET A 6 -7.16 -5.90 13.95
C MET A 6 -5.78 -5.31 13.63
N ASN A 7 -4.78 -6.17 13.46
CA ASN A 7 -3.45 -5.78 13.03
C ASN A 7 -3.10 -6.49 11.73
N ILE A 8 -2.67 -5.73 10.74
CA ILE A 8 -2.23 -6.23 9.44
C ILE A 8 -0.76 -5.87 9.27
N LEU A 9 0.10 -6.88 9.16
CA LEU A 9 1.46 -6.70 8.68
C LEU A 9 1.43 -6.61 7.15
N MET A 10 1.55 -5.40 6.62
CA MET A 10 1.68 -5.16 5.19
C MET A 10 3.14 -5.34 4.78
N PHE A 11 3.50 -6.57 4.43
CA PHE A 11 4.83 -6.89 3.90
C PHE A 11 4.88 -6.78 2.37
N SER A 12 3.83 -7.26 1.69
CA SER A 12 3.76 -7.30 0.23
C SER A 12 3.56 -5.90 -0.37
N GLY A 13 4.23 -5.65 -1.50
CA GLY A 13 4.07 -4.45 -2.33
C GLY A 13 3.28 -4.75 -3.60
N ASP A 14 2.31 -5.67 -3.51
CA ASP A 14 1.48 -6.09 -4.64
C ASP A 14 0.11 -5.40 -4.58
N TYR A 15 -0.40 -4.92 -5.71
CA TYR A 15 -1.64 -4.15 -5.84
C TYR A 15 -2.86 -4.89 -5.27
N ASP A 16 -3.03 -6.15 -5.66
CA ASP A 16 -4.12 -7.03 -5.27
C ASP A 16 -4.09 -7.39 -3.78
N LYS A 17 -2.90 -7.65 -3.22
CA LYS A 17 -2.74 -7.92 -1.78
C LYS A 17 -2.97 -6.66 -0.94
N ALA A 18 -2.46 -5.51 -1.39
CA ALA A 18 -2.72 -4.23 -0.75
C ALA A 18 -4.22 -3.89 -0.78
N MET A 19 -4.90 -4.17 -1.90
CA MET A 19 -6.33 -3.99 -2.03
C MET A 19 -7.11 -4.86 -1.05
N ALA A 20 -6.80 -6.15 -0.97
CA ALA A 20 -7.44 -7.06 -0.03
C ALA A 20 -7.29 -6.58 1.43
N ALA A 21 -6.10 -6.17 1.83
CA ALA A 21 -5.85 -5.64 3.16
C ALA A 21 -6.61 -4.34 3.45
N LEU A 22 -6.72 -3.44 2.47
CA LEU A 22 -7.48 -2.19 2.63
C LEU A 22 -8.99 -2.42 2.61
N ILE A 23 -9.50 -3.40 1.87
CA ILE A 23 -10.90 -3.84 1.95
C ILE A 23 -11.19 -4.30 3.38
N LEU A 24 -10.37 -5.22 3.92
CA LEU A 24 -10.51 -5.70 5.29
C LEU A 24 -10.45 -4.55 6.31
N ALA A 25 -9.49 -3.64 6.16
CA ALA A 25 -9.34 -2.50 7.06
C ALA A 25 -10.55 -1.55 7.01
N ASN A 26 -11.07 -1.24 5.81
CA ASN A 26 -12.24 -0.38 5.65
C ASN A 26 -13.49 -1.00 6.28
N SER A 27 -13.77 -2.28 5.98
CA SER A 27 -14.92 -3.00 6.55
C SER A 27 -14.81 -3.17 8.06
N ALA A 28 -13.60 -3.45 8.58
CA ALA A 28 -13.37 -3.54 10.02
C ALA A 28 -13.65 -2.20 10.73
N ARG A 29 -13.29 -1.06 10.12
CA ARG A 29 -13.62 0.26 10.66
C ARG A 29 -15.12 0.57 10.65
N GLU A 30 -15.88 0.07 9.68
CA GLU A 30 -17.35 0.16 9.65
C GLU A 30 -18.00 -0.66 10.77
N LEU A 31 -17.31 -1.69 11.26
CA LEU A 31 -17.72 -2.53 12.39
C LEU A 31 -17.12 -2.07 13.74
N ASP A 32 -16.68 -0.81 13.83
CA ASP A 32 -16.07 -0.21 15.02
C ASP A 32 -14.82 -0.94 15.58
N VAL A 33 -14.15 -1.74 14.75
CA VAL A 33 -12.87 -2.39 15.09
C VAL A 33 -11.73 -1.38 14.95
N ASP A 34 -10.81 -1.33 15.91
CA ASP A 34 -9.58 -0.54 15.76
C ASP A 34 -8.59 -1.27 14.85
N VAL A 35 -8.18 -0.62 13.75
CA VAL A 35 -7.29 -1.23 12.76
C VAL A 35 -5.92 -0.55 12.76
N THR A 36 -4.89 -1.38 12.77
CA THR A 36 -3.50 -0.99 12.56
C THR A 36 -2.94 -1.72 11.36
N ILE A 37 -2.31 -0.98 10.43
CA ILE A 37 -1.55 -1.53 9.32
C ILE A 37 -0.09 -1.15 9.54
N PHE A 38 0.76 -2.16 9.77
CA PHE A 38 2.20 -2.00 9.92
C PHE A 38 2.88 -2.35 8.59
N CYS A 39 3.40 -1.34 7.90
CA CYS A 39 4.07 -1.48 6.62
C CYS A 39 5.55 -1.80 6.82
N ALA A 40 6.00 -2.92 6.26
CA ALA A 40 7.39 -3.35 6.28
C ALA A 40 7.84 -3.73 4.86
N PHE A 41 9.14 -3.53 4.57
CA PHE A 41 9.73 -3.79 3.25
C PHE A 41 8.88 -3.20 2.11
N TRP A 42 8.44 -4.04 1.17
CA TRP A 42 7.70 -3.63 -0.03
C TRP A 42 6.34 -2.99 0.29
N GLY A 43 5.75 -3.30 1.44
CA GLY A 43 4.53 -2.65 1.91
C GLY A 43 4.69 -1.15 2.18
N LEU A 44 5.93 -0.64 2.30
CA LEU A 44 6.19 0.80 2.40
C LEU A 44 5.77 1.56 1.12
N PHE A 45 5.76 0.90 -0.04
CA PHE A 45 5.30 1.53 -1.28
C PHE A 45 3.82 1.97 -1.23
N LEU A 46 3.00 1.32 -0.39
CA LEU A 46 1.59 1.69 -0.20
C LEU A 46 1.42 3.08 0.43
N VAL A 47 2.37 3.47 1.28
CA VAL A 47 2.33 4.73 2.05
C VAL A 47 3.36 5.75 1.55
N ARG A 48 3.98 5.47 0.40
CA ARG A 48 4.96 6.34 -0.23
C ARG A 48 4.26 7.59 -0.77
N ASP A 49 4.83 8.75 -0.44
CA ASP A 49 4.37 10.06 -0.91
C ASP A 49 5.48 10.67 -1.78
N PRO A 50 5.34 10.67 -3.11
CA PRO A 50 6.42 11.08 -4.02
C PRO A 50 6.79 12.55 -3.88
N GLU A 51 5.88 13.41 -3.41
CA GLU A 51 6.14 14.84 -3.20
C GLU A 51 7.03 15.11 -1.98
N LYS A 52 7.11 14.16 -1.04
CA LYS A 52 7.88 14.30 0.20
C LYS A 52 9.20 13.54 0.19
N MET A 53 9.50 12.83 -0.88
CA MET A 53 10.76 12.10 -0.99
C MET A 53 11.90 13.05 -1.36
N THR A 54 13.01 12.93 -0.65
CA THR A 54 14.24 13.68 -0.92
C THR A 54 15.31 12.72 -1.45
N ASP A 55 16.19 13.23 -2.31
CA ASP A 55 17.41 12.54 -2.75
C ASP A 55 18.64 12.99 -1.93
N GLN A 56 18.42 13.87 -0.95
CA GLN A 56 19.47 14.39 -0.07
C GLN A 56 19.93 13.28 0.89
N ASP A 57 21.23 13.21 1.13
CA ASP A 57 21.88 12.24 2.04
C ASP A 57 21.63 10.76 1.74
N LYS A 58 21.11 10.43 0.55
CA LYS A 58 20.89 9.06 0.10
C LYS A 58 22.10 8.46 -0.60
N THR A 59 22.37 7.19 -0.32
CA THR A 59 23.38 6.38 -1.00
C THR A 59 23.01 6.17 -2.48
N PHE A 60 23.97 5.73 -3.30
CA PHE A 60 23.72 5.42 -4.71
C PHE A 60 22.62 4.37 -4.89
N TYR A 61 22.62 3.32 -4.06
CA TYR A 61 21.64 2.24 -4.11
C TYR A 61 20.25 2.70 -3.66
N GLU A 62 20.14 3.54 -2.64
CA GLU A 62 18.85 4.11 -2.20
C GLU A 62 18.23 5.00 -3.30
N LYS A 63 19.03 5.84 -3.95
CA LYS A 63 18.58 6.64 -5.10
C LYS A 63 18.12 5.77 -6.25
N MET A 64 18.87 4.71 -6.56
CA MET A 64 18.49 3.76 -7.60
C MET A 64 17.17 3.06 -7.24
N LEU A 65 17.06 2.53 -6.03
CA LEU A 65 15.85 1.88 -5.53
C LEU A 65 14.65 2.82 -5.62
N GLY A 66 14.80 4.08 -5.16
CA GLY A 66 13.76 5.09 -5.24
C GLY A 66 13.28 5.39 -6.67
N ARG A 67 14.14 5.23 -7.69
CA ARG A 67 13.77 5.49 -9.10
C ARG A 67 13.11 4.30 -9.78
N ILE A 68 13.51 3.08 -9.45
CA ILE A 68 13.05 1.85 -10.14
C ILE A 68 11.85 1.18 -9.45
N THR A 69 11.46 1.64 -8.27
CA THR A 69 10.34 1.07 -7.49
C THR A 69 9.08 1.92 -7.61
N PRO A 70 7.89 1.33 -7.34
CA PRO A 70 6.62 2.06 -7.38
C PRO A 70 6.65 3.32 -6.52
N LYS A 71 6.20 4.43 -7.10
CA LYS A 71 6.13 5.75 -6.44
C LYS A 71 4.88 5.98 -5.61
N GLY A 72 3.94 5.04 -5.66
CA GLY A 72 2.72 5.08 -4.87
C GLY A 72 1.83 3.84 -5.09
N PRO A 73 0.63 3.81 -4.48
CA PRO A 73 -0.28 2.67 -4.53
C PRO A 73 -0.66 2.26 -5.96
N ASP A 74 -0.95 3.24 -6.82
CA ASP A 74 -1.42 2.96 -8.17
C ASP A 74 -0.30 2.48 -9.11
N GLU A 75 0.96 2.49 -8.68
CA GLU A 75 2.10 1.93 -9.43
C GLU A 75 2.46 0.50 -9.00
N LEU A 76 1.83 -0.05 -7.95
CA LEU A 76 2.15 -1.41 -7.47
C LEU A 76 1.88 -2.47 -8.56
N PRO A 77 2.76 -3.46 -8.76
CA PRO A 77 2.49 -4.59 -9.65
C PRO A 77 1.43 -5.52 -9.06
N ILE A 78 0.78 -6.35 -9.88
CA ILE A 78 -0.07 -7.44 -9.34
C ILE A 78 0.78 -8.65 -8.96
N SER A 79 0.36 -9.38 -7.93
CA SER A 79 1.16 -10.46 -7.33
C SER A 79 1.33 -11.67 -8.24
N GLN A 80 0.40 -11.88 -9.18
CA GLN A 80 0.38 -12.97 -10.14
C GLN A 80 -0.09 -12.44 -11.50
N MET A 81 0.32 -13.10 -12.59
CA MET A 81 -0.12 -12.76 -13.95
C MET A 81 0.21 -11.32 -14.41
N ASN A 82 1.23 -10.67 -13.86
CA ASN A 82 1.52 -9.26 -14.21
C ASN A 82 1.82 -9.04 -15.71
N TYR A 83 2.49 -9.98 -16.39
CA TYR A 83 2.85 -9.91 -17.82
C TYR A 83 3.34 -8.54 -18.29
N ALA A 84 4.39 -8.03 -17.64
CA ALA A 84 4.95 -6.69 -17.89
C ALA A 84 3.92 -5.53 -17.75
N GLY A 85 2.91 -5.71 -16.90
CA GLY A 85 1.84 -4.75 -16.63
C GLY A 85 0.52 -5.03 -17.35
N PHE A 86 0.50 -5.93 -18.35
CA PHE A 86 -0.72 -6.25 -19.08
C PHE A 86 -1.80 -6.85 -18.18
N GLY A 87 -1.44 -7.79 -17.29
CA GLY A 87 -2.42 -8.39 -16.39
C GLY A 87 -2.97 -7.40 -15.37
N LYS A 88 -2.17 -6.42 -14.95
CA LYS A 88 -2.65 -5.35 -14.08
C LYS A 88 -3.69 -4.50 -14.80
N LYS A 89 -3.43 -4.12 -16.05
CA LYS A 89 -4.40 -3.37 -16.87
C LYS A 89 -5.70 -4.16 -17.01
N MET A 90 -5.61 -5.45 -17.37
CA MET A 90 -6.78 -6.32 -17.48
C MET A 90 -7.59 -6.38 -16.18
N LEU A 91 -6.92 -6.50 -15.02
CA LEU A 91 -7.59 -6.47 -13.72
C LEU A 91 -8.31 -5.13 -13.46
N LEU A 92 -7.66 -4.00 -13.80
CA LEU A 92 -8.26 -2.68 -13.64
C LEU A 92 -9.47 -2.48 -14.56
N ASP A 93 -9.39 -2.95 -15.81
CA ASP A 93 -10.49 -2.89 -16.76
C ASP A 93 -11.70 -3.69 -16.23
N MET A 94 -11.47 -4.91 -15.70
CA MET A 94 -12.54 -5.72 -15.06
C MET A 94 -13.14 -5.05 -13.82
N MET A 95 -12.32 -4.37 -13.02
CA MET A 95 -12.79 -3.63 -11.85
C MET A 95 -13.66 -2.44 -12.26
N GLU A 96 -13.29 -1.73 -13.32
CA GLU A 96 -14.07 -0.62 -13.85
C GLU A 96 -15.43 -1.09 -14.39
N ASP A 97 -15.47 -2.22 -15.10
CA ASP A 97 -16.70 -2.83 -15.60
C ASP A 97 -17.69 -3.21 -14.48
N ASP A 98 -17.18 -3.54 -13.29
CA ASP A 98 -17.95 -3.90 -12.09
C ASP A 98 -18.14 -2.73 -11.10
N ASP A 99 -17.87 -1.48 -11.52
CA ASP A 99 -17.95 -0.26 -10.68
C ASP A 99 -17.10 -0.34 -9.38
N ALA A 100 -16.05 -1.15 -9.38
CA ALA A 100 -15.17 -1.34 -8.23
C ALA A 100 -14.15 -0.19 -8.11
N PRO A 101 -14.01 0.44 -6.92
CA PRO A 101 -13.06 1.54 -6.75
C PRO A 101 -11.59 1.10 -6.91
N PRO A 102 -10.70 1.99 -7.37
CA PRO A 102 -9.26 1.69 -7.44
C PRO A 102 -8.62 1.62 -6.04
N LEU A 103 -7.40 1.07 -5.96
CA LEU A 103 -6.65 0.92 -4.72
C LEU A 103 -6.47 2.25 -3.96
N SER A 104 -6.16 3.34 -4.67
CA SER A 104 -6.04 4.68 -4.07
C SER A 104 -7.33 5.17 -3.40
N ALA A 105 -8.51 4.78 -3.91
CA ALA A 105 -9.78 5.10 -3.29
C ALA A 105 -9.95 4.35 -1.95
N PHE A 106 -9.59 3.06 -1.90
CA PHE A 106 -9.60 2.28 -0.66
C PHE A 106 -8.61 2.83 0.38
N LEU A 107 -7.41 3.25 -0.05
CA LEU A 107 -6.41 3.87 0.84
C LEU A 107 -6.92 5.20 1.42
N LYS A 108 -7.54 6.05 0.58
CA LYS A 108 -8.18 7.30 1.01
C LYS A 108 -9.32 7.01 2.00
N GLY A 109 -10.13 5.99 1.74
CA GLY A 109 -11.17 5.51 2.65
C GLY A 109 -10.61 5.10 4.00
N ALA A 110 -9.56 4.27 4.02
CA ALA A 110 -8.90 3.81 5.23
C ALA A 110 -8.36 4.99 6.08
N ARG A 111 -7.72 5.98 5.43
CA ARG A 111 -7.25 7.20 6.10
C ARG A 111 -8.40 8.02 6.70
N LYS A 112 -9.48 8.22 5.93
CA LYS A 112 -10.69 8.93 6.44
C LYS A 112 -11.31 8.21 7.63
N LYS A 113 -11.32 6.88 7.62
CA LYS A 113 -11.82 6.04 8.71
C LYS A 113 -10.83 5.87 9.87
N GLN A 114 -9.72 6.62 9.87
CA GLN A 114 -8.71 6.64 10.95
C GLN A 114 -8.02 5.27 11.18
N VAL A 115 -7.82 4.49 10.11
CA VAL A 115 -6.88 3.35 10.16
C VAL A 115 -5.48 3.88 10.51
N LYS A 116 -4.82 3.25 11.49
CA LYS A 116 -3.47 3.64 11.91
C LYS A 116 -2.43 2.99 11.01
N PHE A 117 -1.62 3.79 10.33
CA PHE A 117 -0.51 3.31 9.51
C PHE A 117 0.81 3.55 10.25
N TYR A 118 1.66 2.52 10.28
CA TYR A 118 3.03 2.62 10.80
C TYR A 118 4.01 2.11 9.76
N ALA A 119 5.21 2.69 9.76
CA ALA A 119 6.31 2.24 8.93
C ALA A 119 7.35 1.52 9.81
N CYS A 120 7.84 0.36 9.34
CA CYS A 120 8.94 -0.34 9.96
C CYS A 120 10.23 0.48 9.83
N LYS A 121 10.77 0.94 10.96
CA LYS A 121 11.99 1.77 11.00
C LYS A 121 13.15 1.14 10.22
N LEU A 122 13.44 -0.14 10.48
CA LEU A 122 14.53 -0.83 9.78
C LEU A 122 14.31 -0.86 8.26
N SER A 123 13.08 -1.05 7.80
CA SER A 123 12.78 -1.04 6.36
C SER A 123 12.91 0.36 5.76
N VAL A 124 12.52 1.41 6.47
CA VAL A 124 12.72 2.80 6.04
C VAL A 124 14.20 3.12 5.89
N ASP A 125 15.00 2.77 6.91
CA ASP A 125 16.45 3.02 6.93
C ASP A 125 17.16 2.24 5.80
N VAL A 126 16.83 0.97 5.61
CA VAL A 126 17.47 0.11 4.60
C VAL A 126 17.08 0.48 3.16
N MET A 127 15.83 0.89 2.94
CA MET A 127 15.32 1.22 1.60
C MET A 127 15.48 2.71 1.25
N GLY A 128 15.94 3.53 2.19
CA GLY A 128 16.14 4.96 2.01
C GLY A 128 14.86 5.70 1.62
N PHE A 129 13.79 5.51 2.40
CA PHE A 129 12.54 6.27 2.21
C PHE A 129 12.66 7.69 2.75
#